data_AF-A0AA87NLE1-F1
#
_entry.id   AF-A0AA87NLE1-F1
#
_cell.length_a   1.000
_cell.length_b   1.000
_cell.length_c   1.000
_cell.angle_alpha   90.00
_cell.angle_beta   90.00
_cell.angle_gamma   90.00
#
_symmetry.space_group_name_H-M   'P 1'
#
loop_
_entity.id
_entity.type
_entity.pdbx_description
1 polymer ?
#
loop_
_entity_poly.entity_id
_entity_poly.type
_entity_poly.pdbx_seq_one_letter_code
_entity_poly.pdbx_strand_id
1 'polypeptide(L)' 'MKEKTLVTLKDEISFEYPFSDDMPMIYLGEIANMPEHGIFIGQSGKCYFGYHISNFRELSEDEI' A
#
# COMPACT_ATOMS: atom_id res chain seq x y z
N MET A 1 10.45 1.96 1.93
CA MET A 1 9.66 1.75 0.71
C MET A 1 9.85 2.96 -0.18
N LYS A 2 10.06 2.78 -1.49
CA LYS A 2 10.22 3.90 -2.44
C LYS A 2 8.86 4.48 -2.83
N GLU A 3 8.76 5.80 -2.94
CA GLU A 3 7.57 6.44 -3.53
C GLU A 3 7.36 5.95 -4.97
N LYS A 4 6.09 5.91 -5.39
CA LYS A 4 5.61 5.51 -6.72
C LYS A 4 5.94 4.05 -7.07
N THR A 5 6.05 3.19 -6.07
CA THR A 5 6.22 1.74 -6.25
C THR A 5 4.90 1.00 -6.07
N LEU A 6 4.78 -0.16 -6.73
CA LEU A 6 3.71 -1.10 -6.47
C LEU A 6 3.97 -1.86 -5.17
N VAL A 7 2.91 -2.02 -4.37
CA VAL A 7 2.96 -2.67 -3.07
C VAL A 7 1.84 -3.68 -2.91
N THR A 8 2.13 -4.71 -2.12
CA THR A 8 1.15 -5.68 -1.65
C THR A 8 1.15 -5.77 -0.13
N LEU A 9 0.11 -6.39 0.44
CA LEU A 9 0.05 -6.69 1.88
C LEU A 9 1.08 -7.76 2.21
N LYS A 10 1.65 -7.69 3.42
CA LYS A 10 2.43 -8.81 3.96
C LYS A 10 1.48 -9.97 4.31
N ASP A 11 1.95 -11.20 4.08
CA ASP A 11 1.14 -12.43 4.16
C ASP A 11 0.44 -12.64 5.53
N GLU A 12 1.00 -12.06 6.61
CA GLU A 12 0.47 -12.15 7.96
C GLU A 12 -0.83 -11.34 8.17
N ILE A 13 -1.26 -10.54 7.18
CA ILE A 13 -2.33 -9.53 7.31
C ILE A 13 -3.50 -9.80 6.35
N SER A 14 -3.43 -10.86 5.54
CA SER A 14 -4.16 -10.96 4.27
C SER A 14 -5.64 -11.39 4.31
N PHE A 15 -6.40 -11.22 5.40
CA PHE A 15 -7.82 -11.67 5.43
C PHE A 15 -8.88 -10.65 5.86
N GLU A 16 -8.52 -9.47 6.39
CA GLU A 16 -9.52 -8.49 6.86
C GLU A 16 -9.25 -7.04 6.48
N TYR A 17 -8.35 -6.80 5.51
CA TYR A 17 -8.10 -5.44 5.07
C TYR A 17 -9.19 -4.93 4.11
N PRO A 18 -9.79 -3.74 4.34
CA PRO A 18 -10.98 -3.26 3.64
C PRO A 18 -10.78 -2.93 2.15
N PHE A 19 -9.59 -3.20 1.60
CA PHE A 19 -9.20 -2.92 0.22
C PHE A 19 -8.33 -4.04 -0.37
N SER A 20 -8.41 -5.26 0.19
CA SER A 20 -7.68 -6.42 -0.34
C SER A 20 -8.06 -6.73 -1.80
N ASP A 21 -9.29 -6.37 -2.20
CA ASP A 21 -9.81 -6.44 -3.57
C ASP A 21 -9.26 -5.37 -4.52
N ASP A 22 -8.56 -4.37 -4.00
CA ASP A 22 -8.00 -3.24 -4.77
C ASP A 22 -6.46 -3.25 -4.84
N MET A 23 -5.85 -4.36 -4.44
CA MET A 23 -4.40 -4.62 -4.50
C MET A 23 -3.98 -5.11 -5.91
N PRO A 24 -2.69 -4.95 -6.29
CA PRO A 24 -1.68 -4.15 -5.63
C PRO A 24 -1.96 -2.65 -5.74
N MET A 25 -1.38 -1.89 -4.82
CA MET A 25 -1.53 -0.44 -4.77
C MET A 25 -0.24 0.28 -5.17
N ILE A 26 -0.35 1.53 -5.60
CA ILE A 26 0.78 2.43 -5.76
C ILE A 26 0.97 3.21 -4.45
N TYR A 27 2.12 3.08 -3.81
CA TYR A 27 2.46 3.92 -2.65
C TYR A 27 2.96 5.30 -3.11
N LEU A 28 2.35 6.37 -2.62
CA LEU A 28 2.71 7.74 -3.00
C LEU A 28 3.62 8.46 -2.00
N GLY A 29 3.74 7.97 -0.77
CA GLY A 29 4.51 8.62 0.29
C GLY A 29 3.78 8.65 1.63
N GLU A 30 4.42 9.24 2.63
CA GLU A 30 3.85 9.49 3.96
C GLU A 30 2.92 10.70 3.96
N ILE A 31 1.92 10.67 4.83
CA ILE A 31 1.08 11.83 5.11
C ILE A 31 1.90 12.83 5.94
N ALA A 32 1.96 14.09 5.47
CA ALA A 32 2.66 15.14 6.19
C ALA A 32 2.15 15.26 7.65
N ASN A 33 3.08 15.29 8.60
CA ASN A 33 2.82 15.30 10.05
C ASN A 33 2.17 14.03 10.62
N MET A 34 2.11 12.92 9.87
CA MET A 34 1.68 11.61 10.37
C MET A 34 2.70 10.54 9.98
N PRO A 35 3.81 10.41 10.74
CA PRO A 35 4.85 9.45 10.42
C PRO A 35 4.26 8.03 10.37
N GLU A 36 4.84 7.18 9.52
CA GLU A 36 4.45 5.78 9.30
C GLU A 36 3.11 5.55 8.59
N HIS A 37 2.34 6.61 8.32
CA HIS A 37 1.03 6.52 7.67
C HIS A 37 1.13 6.91 6.20
N GLY A 38 0.78 5.98 5.31
CA GLY A 38 0.96 6.14 3.87
C GLY A 38 -0.27 6.65 3.13
N ILE A 39 -0.02 7.12 1.91
CA ILE A 39 -1.00 7.41 0.86
C ILE A 39 -0.82 6.36 -0.23
N PHE A 40 -1.93 5.76 -0.66
CA PHE A 40 -1.93 4.68 -1.65
C PHE A 40 -3.01 4.91 -2.71
N ILE A 41 -2.76 4.44 -3.95
CA ILE A 41 -3.76 4.39 -5.02
C ILE A 41 -4.02 2.92 -5.36
N GLY A 42 -5.25 2.46 -5.19
CA GLY A 42 -5.66 1.11 -5.62
C GLY A 42 -5.83 0.99 -7.13
N GLN A 43 -5.92 -0.24 -7.63
CA GLN A 43 -6.12 -0.50 -9.07
C GLN A 43 -7.37 0.18 -9.65
N SER A 44 -8.40 0.36 -8.82
CA SER A 44 -9.64 1.06 -9.13
C SER A 44 -9.47 2.57 -9.31
N GLY A 45 -8.31 3.13 -8.97
CA GLY A 45 -8.04 4.56 -8.93
C GLY A 45 -8.49 5.25 -7.63
N LYS A 46 -9.07 4.51 -6.68
CA LYS A 46 -9.39 5.04 -5.35
C LYS A 46 -8.12 5.37 -4.58
N CYS A 47 -8.16 6.48 -3.85
CA CYS A 47 -7.07 6.90 -2.97
C CYS A 47 -7.36 6.47 -1.53
N TYR A 48 -6.37 5.87 -0.90
CA TYR A 48 -6.41 5.33 0.46
C TYR A 48 -5.37 6.05 1.32
N PHE A 49 -5.78 6.47 2.51
CA PHE A 49 -4.96 7.30 3.40
C PHE A 49 -4.97 6.73 4.80
N GLY A 50 -3.84 6.85 5.51
CA GLY A 50 -3.78 6.59 6.94
C GLY A 50 -3.50 5.13 7.31
N TYR A 51 -3.02 4.32 6.37
CA TYR A 51 -2.62 2.94 6.66
C TYR A 51 -1.13 2.87 7.02
N HIS A 52 -0.79 2.04 7.99
CA HIS A 52 0.59 1.83 8.41
C HIS A 52 1.42 1.23 7.26
N ILE A 53 2.48 1.93 6.87
CA ILE A 53 3.40 1.53 5.79
C ILE A 53 4.05 0.17 6.09
N SER A 54 4.25 -0.14 7.38
CA SER A 54 4.83 -1.41 7.83
C SER A 54 4.00 -2.64 7.46
N ASN A 55 2.70 -2.49 7.16
CA ASN A 55 1.82 -3.58 6.75
C ASN A 55 2.01 -3.99 5.29
N PHE A 56 2.77 -3.20 4.52
CA PHE A 56 2.98 -3.39 3.10
C PHE A 56 4.43 -3.78 2.81
N ARG A 57 4.61 -4.44 1.67
CA ARG A 57 5.91 -4.71 1.06
C ARG A 57 5.87 -4.28 -0.41
N GLU A 58 7.04 -3.96 -0.96
CA GLU A 58 7.18 -3.75 -2.40
C GLU A 58 6.95 -5.07 -3.13
N LEU A 59 6.32 -5.00 -4.30
CA LEU A 59 6.31 -6.10 -5.25
C LEU A 59 7.68 -6.22 -5.91
N SER A 60 8.16 -7.44 -6.06
CA SER A 60 9.34 -7.76 -6.87
C SER A 60 9.02 -7.69 -8.36
N GLU A 61 10.05 -7.61 -9.21
CA GLU A 61 9.87 -7.54 -10.67
C GLU A 61 9.10 -8.73 -11.25
N ASP A 62 9.24 -9.92 -10.65
CA ASP A 62 8.52 -11.14 -11.07
C ASP A 62 7.02 -11.12 -10.69
N GLU A 63 6.61 -10.23 -9.78
CA GLU A 63 5.22 -10.07 -9.33
C GLU A 63 4.49 -8.88 -9.97
N ILE A 64 5.19 -8.04 -10.75
CA ILE A 64 4.63 -6.91 -11.50
C ILE A 64 4.01 -7.42 -12.81
#